data_AF-A0A7V0Z1P1-F1
#
_entry.id   AF-A0A7V0Z1P1-F1
#
_cell.length_a   1.000
_cell.length_b   1.000
_cell.length_c   1.000
_cell.angle_alpha   90.00
_cell.angle_beta   90.00
_cell.angle_gamma   90.00
#
_symmetry.space_group_name_H-M   'P 1'
#
loop_
_entity.id
_entity.type
_entity.pdbx_description
1 polymer ?
#
loop_
_entity_poly.entity_id
_entity_poly.type
_entity_poly.pdbx_seq_one_letter_code
_entity_poly.pdbx_strand_id
1 'polypeptide(L)'
;MILYKVFLKNYDRKKGELIGMLIERRKDLRGMSQVESGLRWARLKFGHKGKNKKDLFVVPIESNSIHEPQWLKEKATWTKEELLGLLNFLKSASP
;
A
#
# COMPACT_ATOMS: atom_id res chain seq x y z
N MET A 1 -6.42 -15.22 -6.14
CA MET A 1 -6.05 -14.04 -6.95
C MET A 1 -5.98 -12.91 -5.95
N ILE A 2 -4.94 -12.09 -5.93
CA ILE A 2 -4.83 -11.03 -4.92
C ILE A 2 -4.93 -9.71 -5.65
N LEU A 3 -5.88 -8.87 -5.24
CA LEU A 3 -5.98 -7.50 -5.71
C LEU A 3 -5.27 -6.58 -4.73
N TYR A 4 -4.47 -5.66 -5.24
CA TYR A 4 -3.81 -4.62 -4.46
C TYR A 4 -4.29 -3.25 -4.90
N LYS A 5 -4.69 -2.39 -3.96
CA LYS A 5 -4.74 -0.95 -4.17
C LYS A 5 -3.33 -0.39 -3.98
N VAL A 6 -2.82 0.34 -4.95
CA VAL A 6 -1.49 0.94 -4.92
C VAL A 6 -1.61 2.43 -4.73
N PHE A 7 -0.84 2.94 -3.78
CA PHE A 7 -0.88 4.32 -3.38
C PHE A 7 0.51 4.95 -3.44
N LEU A 8 0.53 6.26 -3.65
CA LEU A 8 1.72 7.10 -3.59
C LEU A 8 1.60 8.08 -2.44
N LYS A 9 2.68 8.23 -1.67
CA LYS A 9 2.80 9.24 -0.62
C LYS A 9 2.85 10.62 -1.25
N ASN A 10 1.87 11.45 -0.90
CA ASN A 10 1.91 12.88 -1.15
C ASN A 10 2.47 13.58 0.09
N TYR A 11 3.74 13.99 0.02
CA TYR A 11 4.44 14.66 1.12
C TYR A 11 3.84 16.02 1.46
N ASP A 12 3.29 16.75 0.48
CA ASP A 12 2.73 18.07 0.68
C ASP A 12 1.40 18.01 1.45
N ARG A 13 0.64 16.94 1.24
CA ARG A 13 -0.69 16.76 1.84
C ARG A 13 -0.74 15.76 2.99
N LYS A 14 0.39 15.14 3.35
CA LYS A 14 0.48 14.07 4.36
C LYS A 14 -0.56 12.96 4.14
N LYS A 15 -0.85 12.65 2.87
CA LYS A 15 -1.91 11.73 2.44
C LYS A 15 -1.38 10.74 1.42
N GLY A 16 -1.99 9.55 1.37
CA GLY A 16 -1.79 8.60 0.29
C GLY A 16 -2.76 8.88 -0.85
N GLU A 17 -2.26 8.98 -2.08
CA GLU A 17 -3.07 9.08 -3.29
C GLU A 17 -3.16 7.71 -3.97
N LEU A 18 -4.37 7.23 -4.29
CA LEU A 18 -4.55 5.99 -5.04
C LEU A 18 -4.09 6.20 -6.49
N ILE A 19 -3.03 5.51 -6.90
CA ILE A 19 -2.44 5.67 -8.23
C ILE A 19 -2.75 4.51 -9.19
N GLY A 20 -3.35 3.44 -8.67
CA GLY A 20 -3.79 2.30 -9.47
C GLY A 20 -4.08 1.06 -8.65
N MET A 21 -4.37 -0.03 -9.37
CA MET A 21 -4.58 -1.35 -8.80
C MET A 21 -3.68 -2.38 -9.48
N LEU A 22 -3.29 -3.41 -8.74
CA LEU A 22 -2.55 -4.56 -9.26
C LEU A 22 -3.35 -5.83 -9.02
N ILE A 23 -3.26 -6.77 -9.96
CA ILE A 23 -3.83 -8.10 -9.85
C ILE A 23 -2.68 -9.09 -9.89
N GLU A 24 -2.42 -9.77 -8.78
CA GLU A 24 -1.49 -10.88 -8.73
C GLU A 24 -2.26 -12.20 -8.87
N ARG A 25 -2.08 -12.86 -10.01
CA ARG A 25 -2.78 -14.11 -10.33
C ARG A 25 -2.20 -15.33 -9.63
N ARG A 26 -0.90 -15.31 -9.31
CA ARG A 26 -0.20 -16.39 -8.61
C ARG A 26 -0.67 -16.48 -7.16
N LYS A 27 -0.90 -17.71 -6.69
CA LYS A 27 -1.21 -18.00 -5.28
C LYS A 27 0.06 -18.21 -4.44
N ASP A 28 1.10 -18.78 -5.04
CA ASP A 28 2.40 -18.96 -4.39
C ASP A 28 3.18 -17.63 -4.41
N LEU A 29 3.40 -17.05 -3.24
CA LEU A 29 4.14 -15.80 -3.05
C LEU A 29 5.66 -16.00 -2.85
N ARG A 30 6.17 -17.24 -3.02
CA ARG A 30 7.59 -17.59 -2.85
C ARG A 30 8.15 -17.16 -1.49
N GLY A 31 7.40 -17.44 -0.44
CA GLY A 31 7.76 -17.09 0.94
C GLY A 31 7.60 -15.61 1.31
N MET A 32 7.08 -14.76 0.41
CA MET A 32 6.76 -13.36 0.73
C MET A 32 5.35 -13.23 1.33
N SER A 33 5.15 -12.25 2.20
CA SER A 33 3.79 -11.81 2.56
C SER A 33 3.05 -11.19 1.37
N GLN A 34 1.72 -11.14 1.42
CA GLN A 34 0.91 -10.49 0.37
C GLN A 34 1.38 -9.05 0.11
N VAL A 35 1.66 -8.31 1.19
CA VAL A 35 2.13 -6.93 1.14
C VAL A 35 3.50 -6.81 0.48
N GLU A 36 4.45 -7.68 0.82
CA GLU A 36 5.79 -7.66 0.23
C GLU A 36 5.78 -7.98 -1.26
N SER A 37 5.00 -8.99 -1.65
CA SER A 37 4.79 -9.31 -3.06
C SER A 37 4.14 -8.14 -3.80
N GLY A 38 3.06 -7.57 -3.24
CA GLY A 38 2.39 -6.40 -3.80
C GLY A 38 3.32 -5.19 -3.93
N LEU A 39 4.15 -4.90 -2.92
CA LEU A 39 5.12 -3.80 -2.94
C LEU A 39 6.17 -4.01 -4.03
N ARG A 40 6.65 -5.24 -4.20
CA ARG A 40 7.59 -5.59 -5.28
C ARG A 40 6.97 -5.29 -6.64
N TRP A 41 5.74 -5.73 -6.88
CA TRP A 41 5.03 -5.46 -8.13
C TRP A 41 4.70 -3.97 -8.32
N ALA A 42 4.31 -3.28 -7.26
CA ALA A 42 4.05 -1.84 -7.29
C ALA A 42 5.29 -1.03 -7.62
N ARG A 43 6.46 -1.38 -7.07
CA ARG A 43 7.72 -0.73 -7.42
C ARG A 43 8.11 -0.95 -8.88
N LEU A 44 7.89 -2.17 -9.40
CA LEU A 44 8.16 -2.47 -10.80
C LEU A 44 7.23 -1.68 -11.74
N LYS A 45 5.94 -1.57 -11.41
CA LYS A 45 4.95 -0.94 -12.30
C LYS A 45 4.85 0.57 -12.14
N PHE A 46 4.91 1.08 -10.91
CA PHE A 46 4.65 2.47 -10.55
C PHE A 46 5.85 3.20 -9.96
N GLY A 47 7.02 2.57 -9.86
CA GLY A 47 8.23 3.18 -9.30
C GLY A 47 8.63 4.50 -9.95
N HIS A 48 8.26 4.70 -11.22
CA HIS A 48 8.50 5.93 -11.98
C HIS A 48 7.58 7.10 -11.56
N LYS A 49 6.49 6.85 -10.83
CA LYS A 49 5.52 7.88 -10.42
C LYS A 49 5.91 8.60 -9.12
N GLY A 50 6.80 8.03 -8.32
CA GLY A 50 7.29 8.64 -7.08
C GLY A 50 8.64 9.32 -7.27
N LYS A 51 8.93 10.32 -6.43
CA LYS A 51 10.28 10.90 -6.36
C LYS A 51 11.25 9.89 -5.75
N ASN A 52 10.78 9.03 -4.85
CA ASN A 52 11.51 7.91 -4.28
C ASN A 52 10.70 6.60 -4.32
N LYS A 53 11.38 5.46 -4.46
CA LYS A 53 10.76 4.11 -4.40
C LYS A 53 10.11 3.78 -3.04
N LYS A 54 10.40 4.58 -2.01
CA LYS A 54 9.83 4.49 -0.66
C LYS A 54 8.46 5.18 -0.54
N ASP A 55 8.04 5.89 -1.59
CA ASP A 55 6.79 6.65 -1.60
C ASP A 55 5.58 5.76 -1.91
N LEU A 56 5.82 4.53 -2.38
CA LEU A 56 4.76 3.60 -2.77
C LEU A 56 4.38 2.66 -1.63
N PHE A 57 3.09 2.41 -1.50
CA PHE A 57 2.57 1.35 -0.64
C PHE A 57 1.37 0.65 -1.27
N VAL A 58 1.08 -0.55 -0.76
CA VAL A 58 0.02 -1.42 -1.30
C VAL A 58 -0.87 -1.92 -0.19
N VAL A 59 -2.15 -2.04 -0.49
CA VAL A 59 -3.14 -2.64 0.41
C VAL A 59 -3.82 -3.79 -0.34
N PRO A 60 -3.67 -5.05 0.11
CA PRO A 60 -4.44 -6.16 -0.42
C PRO A 60 -5.94 -5.93 -0.14
N ILE A 61 -6.80 -6.11 -1.14
CA ILE A 61 -8.25 -5.86 -1.01
C ILE A 61 -8.94 -7.00 -0.25
N GLU A 62 -8.49 -8.24 -0.43
CA GLU A 62 -9.13 -9.43 0.15
C GLU A 62 -8.76 -9.65 1.64
N SER A 63 -7.83 -8.87 2.19
CA SER A 63 -7.57 -8.92 3.62
C SER A 63 -8.61 -8.07 4.35
N ASN A 64 -9.60 -8.72 4.96
CA ASN A 64 -10.51 -8.13 5.97
C ASN A 64 -9.75 -7.50 7.16
N SER A 65 -8.43 -7.64 7.20
CA SER A 65 -7.51 -7.01 8.13
C SER A 65 -7.27 -5.53 7.79
N ILE A 66 -8.33 -4.71 7.84
CA ILE A 66 -8.19 -3.25 8.12
C ILE A 66 -7.84 -3.04 9.61
N HIS A 67 -7.55 -4.11 10.34
CA HIS A 67 -7.04 -4.05 11.71
C HIS A 67 -5.55 -3.73 11.67
N GLU A 68 -5.28 -2.43 11.69
CA GLU A 68 -4.02 -1.75 11.94
C GLU A 68 -2.80 -2.20 11.11
N PRO A 69 -2.27 -1.33 10.23
CA PRO A 69 -1.06 -1.62 9.51
C PRO A 69 0.17 -1.41 10.42
N GLN A 70 0.35 -2.29 11.42
CA GLN A 70 1.57 -2.39 12.22
C GLN A 70 2.81 -2.44 11.29
N TRP A 71 2.68 -3.16 10.16
CA TRP A 71 3.71 -3.29 9.13
C TRP A 71 4.08 -1.97 8.43
N LEU A 72 3.20 -0.95 8.41
CA LEU A 72 3.54 0.38 7.89
C LEU A 72 4.38 1.20 8.89
N LYS A 73 4.29 0.92 10.19
CA LYS A 73 5.17 1.52 11.22
C LYS A 73 6.58 0.93 11.12
N GLU A 74 6.67 -0.39 10.96
CA GLU A 74 7.95 -1.13 10.97
C GLU A 74 8.83 -0.84 9.75
N LYS A 75 8.24 -0.57 8.58
CA LYS A 75 9.01 -0.27 7.35
C LYS A 75 9.34 1.21 7.15
N ALA A 76 9.15 2.04 8.18
CA ALA A 76 9.75 3.37 8.37
C ALA A 76 9.69 4.31 7.15
N THR A 77 8.55 4.98 6.94
CA THR A 77 8.47 6.21 6.11
C THR A 77 7.30 7.12 6.50
N TRP A 78 6.55 6.81 7.56
CA TRP A 78 5.27 7.46 7.86
C TRP A 78 5.19 7.89 9.32
N THR A 79 4.77 9.13 9.56
CA THR A 79 4.44 9.59 10.92
C THR A 79 3.09 9.02 11.37
N LYS A 80 2.80 9.08 12.67
CA LYS A 80 1.54 8.62 13.24
C LYS A 80 0.33 9.28 12.57
N GLU A 81 0.45 10.56 12.22
CA GLU A 81 -0.60 11.36 11.57
C GLU A 81 -0.86 10.88 10.14
N GLU A 82 0.19 10.59 9.38
CA GLU A 82 0.08 10.11 8.00
C GLU A 82 -0.55 8.70 7.96
N LEU A 83 -0.22 7.85 8.94
CA LEU A 83 -0.87 6.55 9.14
C LEU A 83 -2.35 6.70 9.50
N LEU A 84 -2.70 7.67 10.35
CA LEU A 84 -4.10 7.96 10.70
C LEU A 84 -4.89 8.44 9.48
N GLY A 85 -4.30 9.34 8.68
CA GLY A 85 -4.90 9.82 7.43
C GLY A 85 -5.16 8.70 6.44
N LEU A 86 -4.23 7.74 6.34
CA LEU A 86 -4.41 6.55 5.53
C LEU A 86 -5.56 5.66 6.03
N LEU A 87 -5.57 5.36 7.33
CA LEU A 87 -6.60 4.52 7.94
C LEU A 87 -7.99 5.13 7.76
N ASN A 88 -8.12 6.44 7.93
CA ASN A 88 -9.38 7.14 7.72
C ASN A 88 -9.80 7.09 6.23
N PHE A 89 -8.87 7.27 5.29
CA PHE A 89 -9.16 7.13 3.86
C PHE A 89 -9.64 5.71 3.52
N LEU A 90 -8.97 4.68 4.02
CA LEU A 90 -9.35 3.29 3.77
C LEU A 90 -10.72 2.96 4.36
N LYS A 91 -11.04 3.48 5.55
CA LYS A 91 -12.36 3.34 6.18
C LYS A 91 -13.46 4.07 5.39
N SER A 92 -13.18 5.24 4.83
CA SER A 92 -14.14 5.99 3.99
C SER A 92 -14.28 5.43 2.56
N ALA A 93 -13.32 4.61 2.11
CA ALA A 93 -13.28 4.03 0.77
C ALA A 93 -13.75 2.57 0.73
N SER A 94 -14.21 2.04 1.87
CA SER A 94 -15.00 0.80 1.93
C SER A 94 -16.49 1.18 1.84
N PRO A 95 -17.27 0.59 0.92
CA PRO A 95 -18.69 0.84 0.79
C PRO A 95 -19.48 0.39 2.02
#